data_AF-A0A318HS27-F1
#
_entry.id   AF-A0A318HS27-F1
#
_cell.length_a   1.000
_cell.length_b   1.000
_cell.length_c   1.000
_cell.angle_alpha   90.00
_cell.angle_beta   90.00
_cell.angle_gamma   90.00
#
_symmetry.space_group_name_H-M   'P 1'
#
loop_
_entity.id
_entity.type
_entity.pdbx_description
1 polymer ?
#
loop_
_entity_poly.entity_id
_entity_poly.type
_entity_poly.pdbx_seq_one_letter_code
_entity_poly.pdbx_strand_id
1 'polypeptide(L)'
;QIGQTKILIPDTPKAKDSYYQKRKKHKLFCKRAGIEPTIGHLKADHRLSRNFYKGVKGDAINVLLAAAAYNFKRAMRALLYLIKRISIELVNTSFMLKYSF
;
A
#
# COMPACT_ATOMS: atom_id res chain seq x y z
N GLN A 1 -3.05 10.80 23.82
CA GLN A 1 -1.94 11.67 23.40
C GLN A 1 -0.68 10.82 23.50
N ILE A 2 0.14 10.73 22.45
CA ILE A 2 1.41 9.97 22.51
C ILE A 2 2.52 11.01 22.54
N GLY A 3 3.13 11.22 23.71
CA GLY A 3 4.07 12.33 23.92
C GLY A 3 3.43 13.69 23.56
N GLN A 4 4.08 14.44 22.67
CA GLN A 4 3.58 15.73 22.16
C GLN A 4 2.56 15.59 21.01
N THR A 5 2.39 14.41 20.43
CA THR A 5 1.55 14.23 19.24
C THR A 5 0.07 14.08 19.62
N LYS A 6 -0.75 15.02 19.13
CA LYS A 6 -2.22 14.96 19.27
C LYS A 6 -2.81 14.07 18.18
N ILE A 7 -3.30 12.90 18.58
CA ILE A 7 -4.00 11.97 17.69
C ILE A 7 -5.37 12.56 17.36
N LEU A 8 -5.64 12.79 16.07
CA LEU A 8 -6.93 13.22 15.55
C LEU A 8 -7.60 12.03 14.85
N ILE A 9 -8.66 11.51 15.47
CA ILE A 9 -9.53 10.50 14.85
C ILE A 9 -10.69 11.28 14.20
N PRO A 10 -10.80 11.31 12.87
CA PRO A 10 -11.91 11.98 12.21
C PRO A 10 -13.22 11.25 12.53
N ASP A 11 -14.06 11.91 13.32
CA ASP A 11 -15.42 11.47 13.62
C ASP A 11 -16.40 12.04 12.57
N THR A 12 -17.59 11.47 12.52
CA THR A 12 -18.72 11.96 11.72
C THR A 12 -18.92 13.47 11.93
N PRO A 13 -19.08 14.26 10.85
CA PRO A 13 -19.31 15.69 10.96
C PRO A 13 -20.60 15.98 11.74
N LYS A 14 -20.55 16.84 12.74
CA LYS A 14 -21.69 17.19 13.59
C LYS A 14 -22.44 18.39 13.00
N ALA A 15 -23.74 18.51 13.31
CA ALA A 15 -24.55 19.63 12.82
C ALA A 15 -23.95 20.99 13.17
N LYS A 16 -23.40 21.12 14.39
CA LYS A 16 -22.73 22.32 14.93
C LYS A 16 -21.36 22.66 14.33
N ASP A 17 -20.77 21.77 13.53
CA ASP A 17 -19.46 22.04 12.93
C ASP A 17 -19.56 23.12 11.84
N SER A 18 -18.61 24.05 11.82
CA SER A 18 -18.46 24.99 10.71
C SER A 18 -18.17 24.24 9.39
N TYR A 19 -18.54 24.83 8.25
CA TYR A 19 -18.21 24.31 6.92
C TYR A 19 -16.74 23.88 6.79
N TYR A 20 -15.81 24.72 7.26
CA TYR A 20 -14.38 24.42 7.22
C TYR A 20 -14.01 23.18 8.05
N GLN A 21 -14.60 23.04 9.24
CA GLN A 21 -14.36 21.89 10.12
C GLN A 21 -14.89 20.59 9.49
N LYS A 22 -16.08 20.64 8.88
CA LYS A 22 -16.66 19.49 8.15
C LYS A 22 -15.75 19.06 7.00
N ARG A 23 -15.28 20.01 6.18
CA ARG A 23 -14.36 19.74 5.06
C ARG A 23 -13.04 19.14 5.54
N LYS A 24 -12.47 19.66 6.64
CA LYS A 24 -11.24 19.13 7.24
C LYS A 24 -11.41 17.68 7.73
N LYS A 25 -12.50 17.38 8.43
CA LYS A 25 -12.85 16.02 8.89
C LYS A 25 -13.03 15.06 7.71
N HIS A 26 -13.78 15.48 6.69
CA HIS A 26 -13.98 14.69 5.48
C HIS A 26 -12.65 14.37 4.77
N LYS A 27 -11.75 15.36 4.62
CA LYS A 27 -10.42 15.15 4.04
C LYS A 27 -9.59 14.11 4.82
N LEU A 28 -9.64 14.13 6.15
CA LEU A 28 -8.95 13.14 6.98
C LEU A 28 -9.58 11.74 6.85
N PHE A 29 -10.91 11.67 6.78
CA PHE A 29 -11.63 10.42 6.55
C PHE A 29 -11.26 9.79 5.20
N CYS A 30 -11.26 10.56 4.11
CA CYS A 30 -10.88 10.06 2.78
C CYS A 30 -9.42 9.56 2.75
N LYS A 31 -8.50 10.25 3.44
CA LYS A 31 -7.12 9.78 3.59
C LYS A 31 -7.05 8.42 4.30
N ARG A 32 -7.88 8.20 5.32
CA ARG A 32 -7.97 6.91 6.01
C ARG A 32 -8.62 5.85 5.11
N ALA A 33 -9.73 6.18 4.45
CA ALA A 33 -10.41 5.27 3.54
C ALA A 33 -9.49 4.77 2.40
N GLY A 34 -8.53 5.58 1.96
CA GLY A 34 -7.53 5.16 0.97
C GLY A 34 -6.55 4.09 1.45
N ILE A 35 -6.29 3.96 2.76
CA ILE A 35 -5.36 2.97 3.30
C ILE A 35 -6.04 1.66 3.74
N GLU A 36 -7.33 1.71 4.09
CA GLU A 36 -8.10 0.54 4.56
C GLU A 36 -8.06 -0.64 3.56
N PRO A 37 -8.16 -0.45 2.22
CA PRO A 37 -8.03 -1.55 1.27
C PRO A 37 -6.67 -2.26 1.35
N THR A 38 -5.59 -1.49 1.51
CA THR A 38 -4.23 -2.05 1.63
C THR A 38 -4.09 -2.85 2.92
N ILE A 39 -4.66 -2.35 4.03
CA ILE A 39 -4.70 -3.08 5.30
C ILE A 39 -5.54 -4.36 5.18
N GLY A 40 -6.66 -4.31 4.46
CA GLY A 40 -7.49 -5.47 4.15
C GLY A 40 -6.71 -6.55 3.40
N HIS A 41 -6.01 -6.18 2.33
CA HIS A 41 -5.12 -7.08 1.59
C HIS A 41 -4.00 -7.64 2.46
N LEU A 42 -3.38 -6.83 3.31
CA LEU A 42 -2.36 -7.32 4.24
C LEU A 42 -2.92 -8.40 5.20
N LYS A 43 -4.13 -8.19 5.72
CA LYS A 43 -4.83 -9.14 6.61
C LYS A 43 -5.20 -10.44 5.92
N ALA A 44 -5.77 -10.38 4.72
CA ALA A 44 -6.27 -11.54 3.98
C ALA A 44 -5.15 -12.28 3.22
N ASP A 45 -4.37 -11.55 2.40
CA ASP A 45 -3.46 -12.12 1.42
C ASP A 45 -2.04 -12.32 1.97
N HIS A 46 -1.63 -11.49 2.93
CA HIS A 46 -0.26 -11.49 3.48
C HIS A 46 -0.19 -11.97 4.93
N ARG A 47 -1.19 -12.75 5.36
CA ARG A 47 -1.23 -13.48 6.65
C ARG A 47 -1.06 -12.59 7.89
N LEU A 48 -1.28 -11.28 7.77
CA LEU A 48 -1.21 -10.38 8.91
C LEU A 48 -2.23 -10.75 10.01
N SER A 49 -3.35 -11.38 9.64
CA SER A 49 -4.37 -11.90 10.56
C SER A 49 -3.96 -13.18 11.31
N ARG A 50 -2.89 -13.86 10.89
CA ARG A 50 -2.43 -15.14 11.45
C ARG A 50 -1.06 -14.95 12.08
N ASN A 51 -1.04 -14.42 13.31
CA ASN A 51 0.20 -14.28 14.07
C ASN A 51 0.48 -15.55 14.90
N PHE A 52 1.65 -16.16 14.67
CA PHE A 52 2.13 -17.31 15.44
C PHE A 52 3.15 -16.93 16.53
N TYR A 53 3.61 -15.67 16.54
CA TYR A 53 4.55 -15.15 17.51
C TYR A 53 3.85 -14.64 18.76
N LYS A 54 4.49 -14.83 19.93
CA LYS A 54 3.88 -14.51 21.23
C LYS A 54 4.05 -13.03 21.59
N GLY A 55 2.94 -12.40 21.98
CA GLY A 55 2.89 -11.07 22.58
C GLY A 55 3.19 -9.91 21.62
N VAL A 56 3.23 -8.69 22.18
CA VAL A 56 3.34 -7.42 21.41
C VAL A 56 4.58 -7.36 20.52
N LYS A 57 5.71 -7.91 20.97
CA LYS A 57 6.92 -8.02 20.16
C LYS A 57 6.70 -8.90 18.93
N GLY A 58 6.00 -10.02 19.11
CA GLY A 58 5.62 -10.92 18.03
C GLY A 58 4.67 -10.26 17.03
N ASP A 59 3.67 -9.52 17.52
CA ASP A 59 2.75 -8.75 16.67
C ASP A 59 3.51 -7.76 15.78
N ALA A 60 4.47 -7.03 16.35
CA ALA A 60 5.29 -6.09 15.60
C ALA A 60 6.10 -6.78 14.48
N ILE A 61 6.71 -7.95 14.79
CA ILE A 61 7.46 -8.75 13.80
C ILE A 61 6.52 -9.23 12.68
N ASN A 62 5.34 -9.75 13.02
CA ASN A 62 4.39 -10.24 12.03
C ASN A 62 3.93 -9.12 11.08
N VAL A 63 3.65 -7.93 11.62
CA VAL A 63 3.28 -6.74 10.84
C VAL A 63 4.38 -6.36 9.86
N LEU A 64 5.63 -6.30 10.33
CA LEU A 64 6.79 -5.96 9.51
C LEU A 64 7.00 -6.96 8.36
N LEU A 65 6.93 -8.26 8.67
CA LEU A 65 7.09 -9.32 7.66
C LEU A 65 5.97 -9.33 6.62
N ALA A 66 4.71 -9.17 7.06
CA ALA A 66 3.56 -9.09 6.14
C ALA A 66 3.69 -7.88 5.19
N ALA A 67 4.08 -6.72 5.73
CA ALA A 67 4.33 -5.52 4.93
C ALA A 67 5.51 -5.68 3.96
N ALA A 68 6.60 -6.31 4.40
CA ALA A 68 7.75 -6.60 3.55
C ALA A 68 7.35 -7.53 2.38
N ALA A 69 6.62 -8.60 2.66
CA ALA A 69 6.12 -9.52 1.63
C ALA A 69 5.23 -8.82 0.60
N TYR A 70 4.33 -7.93 1.05
CA TYR A 70 3.51 -7.11 0.15
C TYR A 70 4.35 -6.20 -0.76
N ASN A 71 5.35 -5.54 -0.19
CA ASN A 71 6.25 -4.66 -0.95
C ASN A 71 7.11 -5.43 -1.95
N PHE A 72 7.70 -6.56 -1.55
CA PHE A 72 8.48 -7.41 -2.46
C PHE A 72 7.63 -7.94 -3.62
N LYS A 73 6.38 -8.36 -3.37
CA LYS A 73 5.45 -8.78 -4.43
C LYS A 73 5.23 -7.67 -5.47
N ARG A 74 5.10 -6.42 -5.03
CA ARG A 74 4.96 -5.26 -5.94
C ARG A 74 6.26 -4.98 -6.71
N ALA A 75 7.40 -5.01 -6.03
CA ALA A 75 8.71 -4.82 -6.66
C ALA A 75 8.98 -5.88 -7.74
N MET A 76 8.73 -7.16 -7.43
CA MET A 76 8.88 -8.25 -8.39
C MET A 76 7.95 -8.09 -9.60
N ARG A 77 6.70 -7.66 -9.41
CA ARG A 77 5.79 -7.37 -10.54
C ARG A 77 6.32 -6.25 -11.44
N ALA A 78 6.85 -5.19 -10.86
CA ALA A 78 7.45 -4.10 -11.62
C ALA A 78 8.70 -4.56 -12.40
N LEU A 79 9.56 -5.37 -11.75
CA LEU A 79 10.73 -5.95 -12.38
C LEU A 79 10.35 -6.87 -13.56
N LEU A 80 9.37 -7.75 -13.38
CA LEU A 80 8.87 -8.63 -14.44
C LEU A 80 8.32 -7.83 -15.63
N TYR A 81 7.59 -6.74 -15.37
CA TYR A 81 7.10 -5.86 -16.42
C TYR A 81 8.26 -5.21 -17.18
N LEU A 82 9.29 -4.74 -16.49
CA LEU A 82 10.49 -4.16 -17.11
C LEU A 82 11.22 -5.18 -17.99
N ILE A 83 11.46 -6.41 -17.47
CA ILE A 83 12.09 -7.48 -18.24
C ILE A 83 11.28 -7.78 -19.50
N LYS A 84 9.96 -7.94 -19.37
CA LYS A 84 9.08 -8.21 -20.53
C LYS A 84 9.14 -7.10 -21.57
N ARG A 85 9.18 -5.83 -21.15
CA ARG A 85 9.34 -4.68 -22.05
C ARG A 85 10.67 -4.74 -22.79
N ILE A 86 11.78 -4.95 -22.09
CA ILE A 86 13.11 -5.07 -22.69
C ILE A 86 13.14 -6.23 -23.70
N SER A 87 12.61 -7.40 -23.33
CA SER A 87 12.56 -8.55 -24.23
C SER A 87 11.80 -8.26 -25.53
N ILE A 88 10.66 -7.55 -25.46
CA ILE A 88 9.89 -7.17 -26.65
C ILE A 88 10.69 -6.20 -27.54
N GLU A 89 11.29 -5.17 -26.95
CA GLU A 89 12.09 -4.19 -27.70
C GLU A 89 13.31 -4.83 -28.38
N LEU A 90 13.97 -5.77 -27.70
CA LEU A 90 15.09 -6.52 -28.27
C LEU A 90 14.65 -7.35 -29.49
N VAL A 91 13.55 -8.10 -29.38
CA VAL A 91 13.01 -8.90 -30.50
C VAL A 91 12.60 -8.01 -31.67
N ASN A 92 11.94 -6.88 -31.41
CA ASN A 92 11.53 -5.94 -32.44
C ASN A 92 12.74 -5.33 -33.17
N THR A 93 13.77 -4.96 -32.43
CA THR A 93 15.01 -4.40 -32.99
C THR A 93 15.74 -5.43 -33.85
N SER A 94 15.87 -6.67 -33.35
CA SER A 94 16.46 -7.78 -34.12
C SER A 94 15.66 -8.11 -35.38
N PHE A 95 14.33 -8.04 -35.32
CA PHE A 95 13.46 -8.21 -36.48
C PHE A 95 13.71 -7.10 -37.49
N MET A 96 13.64 -5.82 -37.10
CA MET A 96 13.88 -4.69 -38.02
C MET A 96 15.24 -4.76 -38.71
N LEU A 97 16.32 -5.10 -37.98
CA LEU A 97 17.67 -5.27 -38.56
C LEU A 97 17.72 -6.39 -39.61
N LYS A 98 16.89 -7.43 -39.48
CA LYS A 98 16.82 -8.55 -40.44
C LYS A 98 16.14 -8.17 -41.76
N TYR A 99 15.25 -7.18 -41.77
CA TYR A 99 14.54 -6.71 -42.97
C TYR A 99 15.12 -5.40 -43.54
N SER A 100 16.23 -4.92 -42.99
CA SER A 100 16.90 -3.69 -43.44
C SER A 100 18.01 -3.93 -44.47
N PHE A 101 18.18 -5.18 -44.93
CA PHE A 101 19.11 -5.60 -45.98
C PHE A 101 18.38 -6.35 -47.08
#